data_AF-A0A7S3PHL4-F1
#
_entry.id   AF-A0A7S3PHL4-F1
#
_cell.length_a   1.000
_cell.length_b   1.000
_cell.length_c   1.000
_cell.angle_alpha   90.00
_cell.angle_beta   90.00
_cell.angle_gamma   90.00
#
_symmetry.space_group_name_H-M   'P 1'
#
loop_
_entity.id
_entity.type
_entity.pdbx_description
1 polymer ?
#
loop_
_entity_poly.entity_id
_entity_poly.type
_entity_poly.pdbx_seq_one_letter_code
_entity_poly.pdbx_strand_id
1 'polypeptide(L)'
;MIPEAVEAHSTQLQQVSNQVARIKSETGGGTGIDTENSQTSSLLSTVQSLPALLEKKKTLETHLEIIKATMNIISQREVYKFAELEESIINSQHGDKAKVLELLQNPDMLLEDKIRALAVYLLVMNPSSQDVDQLVGVVEQFVGELEENKRLFKTITYIKRMLSLTGFGMNPPSVSSDSTDPTNVATATLWSFADRAAQSLMQAQKHVKGLVGGEKLLRATRMIDAVCKDATSPNVAAEVDAEFLYFDPKMPDGQIPASSRIRTQFNR
;
A
#
# COMPACT_ATOMS: atom_id res chain seq x y z
N MET A 1 -3.58 -2.80 7.05
CA MET A 1 -2.31 -3.35 6.49
C MET A 1 -2.45 -4.86 6.27
N ILE A 2 -1.62 -5.53 5.43
CA ILE A 2 -1.72 -7.00 5.20
C ILE A 2 -1.65 -7.80 6.52
N PRO A 3 -0.72 -7.51 7.47
CA PRO A 3 -0.65 -8.25 8.73
C PRO A 3 -1.92 -8.15 9.57
N GLU A 4 -2.51 -6.96 9.65
CA GLU A 4 -3.78 -6.70 10.36
C GLU A 4 -4.94 -7.44 9.71
N ALA A 5 -5.00 -7.49 8.38
CA ALA A 5 -6.01 -8.25 7.66
C ALA A 5 -5.86 -9.77 7.91
N VAL A 6 -4.62 -10.28 7.96
CA VAL A 6 -4.33 -11.69 8.25
C VAL A 6 -4.73 -12.06 9.68
N GLU A 7 -4.39 -11.21 10.65
CA GLU A 7 -4.74 -11.42 12.06
C GLU A 7 -6.26 -11.39 12.26
N ALA A 8 -6.93 -10.34 11.79
CA ALA A 8 -8.38 -10.21 11.88
C ALA A 8 -9.09 -11.40 11.23
N HIS A 9 -8.59 -11.86 10.07
CA HIS A 9 -9.12 -13.01 9.37
C HIS A 9 -8.92 -14.33 10.15
N SER A 10 -7.74 -14.54 10.75
CA SER A 10 -7.44 -15.70 11.58
C SER A 10 -8.37 -15.76 12.81
N THR A 11 -8.55 -14.64 13.50
CA THR A 11 -9.45 -14.54 14.66
C THR A 11 -10.89 -14.84 14.27
N GLN A 12 -11.37 -14.29 13.14
CA GLN A 12 -12.73 -14.54 12.65
C GLN A 12 -12.95 -16.01 12.27
N LEU A 13 -11.98 -16.65 11.62
CA LEU A 13 -12.08 -18.07 11.27
C LEU A 13 -12.11 -18.94 12.53
N GLN A 14 -11.30 -18.63 13.54
CA GLN A 14 -11.31 -19.34 14.82
C GLN A 14 -12.65 -19.19 15.54
N GLN A 15 -13.22 -17.98 15.59
CA GLN A 15 -14.53 -17.73 16.17
C GLN A 15 -15.64 -18.52 15.47
N VAL A 16 -15.70 -18.47 14.14
CA VAL A 16 -16.72 -19.21 13.36
C VAL A 16 -16.53 -20.72 13.52
N SER A 17 -15.29 -21.22 13.52
CA SER A 17 -15.01 -22.64 13.74
C SER A 17 -15.45 -23.11 15.13
N ASN A 18 -15.18 -22.33 16.17
CA ASN A 18 -15.61 -22.64 17.54
C ASN A 18 -17.15 -22.63 17.65
N GLN A 19 -17.82 -21.68 16.99
CA GLN A 19 -19.27 -21.60 16.99
C GLN A 19 -19.91 -22.79 16.26
N VAL A 20 -19.35 -23.21 15.11
CA VAL A 20 -19.79 -24.42 14.41
C VAL A 20 -19.56 -25.68 15.26
N ALA A 21 -18.42 -25.80 15.95
CA ALA A 21 -18.13 -26.93 16.82
C ALA A 21 -19.10 -27.03 18.00
N ARG A 22 -19.40 -25.88 18.64
CA ARG A 22 -20.36 -25.78 19.74
C ARG A 22 -21.77 -26.21 19.31
N ILE A 23 -22.25 -25.70 18.18
CA ILE A 23 -23.58 -26.04 17.65
C ILE A 23 -23.66 -27.53 17.32
N LYS A 24 -22.60 -28.12 16.76
CA LYS A 24 -22.53 -29.56 16.48
C LYS A 24 -22.56 -30.40 17.76
N SER A 25 -21.88 -29.98 18.83
CA SER A 25 -21.94 -30.69 20.12
C SER A 25 -23.32 -30.56 20.79
N GLU A 26 -23.94 -29.38 20.73
CA GLU A 26 -25.27 -29.14 21.30
C GLU A 26 -26.37 -29.90 20.52
N THR A 27 -26.19 -30.08 19.21
CA THR A 27 -27.14 -30.82 18.35
C THR A 27 -26.90 -32.34 18.35
N GLY A 28 -25.65 -32.79 18.53
CA GLY A 28 -25.26 -34.20 18.48
C GLY A 28 -25.35 -34.97 19.81
N GLY A 29 -25.57 -34.28 20.94
CA GLY A 29 -25.62 -34.87 22.30
C GLY A 29 -26.99 -35.41 22.73
N GLY A 30 -27.93 -35.64 21.82
CA GLY A 30 -29.31 -36.00 22.14
C GLY A 30 -29.54 -37.45 22.58
N THR A 31 -29.18 -37.80 23.81
CA THR A 31 -29.85 -38.86 24.60
C THR A 31 -30.05 -38.36 26.03
N GLY A 32 -31.19 -37.71 26.28
CA GLY A 32 -31.56 -37.18 27.59
C GLY A 32 -32.54 -36.01 27.48
N ILE A 33 -33.69 -36.25 26.85
CA ILE A 33 -34.83 -35.33 26.87
C ILE A 33 -35.37 -35.37 28.29
N ASP A 34 -35.18 -34.27 29.05
CA ASP A 34 -36.01 -33.86 30.19
C ASP A 34 -35.40 -32.57 30.75
N THR A 35 -35.70 -31.38 30.18
CA THR A 35 -35.77 -30.06 30.86
C THR A 35 -36.13 -28.96 29.84
N GLU A 36 -37.37 -28.48 29.95
CA GLU A 36 -37.87 -27.13 29.62
C GLU A 36 -37.88 -26.61 28.16
N ASN A 37 -39.11 -26.32 27.73
CA ASN A 37 -39.62 -25.75 26.47
C ASN A 37 -38.91 -24.47 25.92
N SER A 38 -37.94 -23.90 26.64
CA SER A 38 -37.12 -22.75 26.20
C SER A 38 -35.85 -23.21 25.46
N GLN A 39 -35.35 -24.42 25.74
CA GLN A 39 -34.17 -24.96 25.09
C GLN A 39 -34.46 -25.38 23.63
N THR A 40 -35.66 -25.86 23.34
CA THR A 40 -36.06 -26.31 21.99
C THR A 40 -36.18 -25.18 20.97
N SER A 41 -36.62 -23.97 21.36
CA SER A 41 -36.69 -22.80 20.46
C SER A 41 -35.31 -22.21 20.15
N SER A 42 -34.41 -22.20 21.16
CA SER A 42 -33.00 -21.83 20.99
C SER A 42 -32.27 -22.84 20.09
N LEU A 43 -32.47 -24.13 20.31
CA LEU A 43 -31.91 -25.19 19.44
C LEU A 43 -32.44 -25.10 18.01
N LEU A 44 -33.74 -24.84 17.82
CA LEU A 44 -34.34 -24.71 16.48
C LEU A 44 -33.76 -23.52 15.69
N SER A 45 -33.62 -22.36 16.33
CA SER A 45 -33.02 -21.16 15.70
C SER A 45 -31.51 -21.35 15.45
N THR A 46 -30.83 -22.08 16.33
CA THR A 46 -29.40 -22.42 16.18
C THR A 46 -29.18 -23.41 15.02
N VAL A 47 -30.05 -24.40 14.85
CA VAL A 47 -30.02 -25.32 13.70
C VAL A 47 -30.34 -24.59 12.39
N GLN A 48 -31.28 -23.64 12.38
CA GLN A 48 -31.56 -22.81 11.21
C GLN A 48 -30.40 -21.88 10.82
N SER A 49 -29.58 -21.43 11.78
CA SER A 49 -28.42 -20.56 11.51
C SER A 49 -27.15 -21.32 11.12
N LEU A 50 -27.10 -22.64 11.30
CA LEU A 50 -25.96 -23.47 10.95
C LEU A 50 -25.55 -23.39 9.46
N PRO A 51 -26.48 -23.43 8.48
CA PRO A 51 -26.14 -23.24 7.07
C PRO A 51 -25.45 -21.90 6.80
N ALA A 52 -25.93 -20.81 7.42
CA ALA A 52 -25.33 -19.48 7.27
C ALA A 52 -23.92 -19.41 7.88
N LEU A 53 -23.68 -20.09 9.00
CA LEU A 53 -22.34 -20.19 9.60
C LEU A 53 -21.37 -21.02 8.75
N LEU A 54 -21.86 -22.08 8.10
CA LEU A 54 -21.04 -22.88 7.17
C LEU A 54 -20.70 -22.11 5.91
N GLU A 55 -21.63 -21.34 5.36
CA GLU A 55 -21.35 -20.45 4.22
C GLU A 55 -20.33 -19.38 4.60
N LYS A 56 -20.49 -18.74 5.76
CA LYS A 56 -19.51 -17.77 6.28
C LYS A 56 -18.13 -18.42 6.46
N LYS A 57 -18.08 -19.65 7.01
CA LYS A 57 -16.84 -20.41 7.14
C LYS A 57 -16.18 -20.67 5.79
N LYS A 58 -16.95 -21.10 4.79
CA LYS A 58 -16.46 -21.34 3.42
C LYS A 58 -15.86 -20.07 2.83
N THR A 59 -16.53 -18.93 2.94
CA THR A 59 -16.00 -17.65 2.46
C THR A 59 -14.68 -17.30 3.15
N LEU A 60 -14.58 -17.46 4.46
CA LEU A 60 -13.32 -17.24 5.19
C LEU A 60 -12.22 -18.22 4.72
N GLU A 61 -12.54 -19.50 4.50
CA GLU A 61 -11.57 -20.45 3.96
C GLU A 61 -11.04 -20.02 2.59
N THR A 62 -11.91 -19.53 1.69
CA THR A 62 -11.47 -19.00 0.39
C THR A 62 -10.55 -17.77 0.50
N HIS A 63 -10.87 -16.84 1.41
CA HIS A 63 -10.01 -15.68 1.66
C HIS A 63 -8.65 -16.10 2.23
N LEU A 64 -8.62 -17.11 3.11
CA LEU A 64 -7.37 -17.64 3.64
C LEU A 64 -6.51 -18.30 2.55
N GLU A 65 -7.12 -19.03 1.61
CA GLU A 65 -6.41 -19.59 0.46
C GLU A 65 -5.79 -18.50 -0.40
N ILE A 66 -6.52 -17.42 -0.68
CA ILE A 66 -6.02 -16.25 -1.41
C ILE A 66 -4.85 -15.60 -0.67
N ILE A 67 -4.97 -15.39 0.64
CA ILE A 67 -3.91 -14.82 1.49
C ILE A 67 -2.65 -15.70 1.44
N LYS A 68 -2.81 -17.02 1.57
CA LYS A 68 -1.69 -17.97 1.52
C LYS A 68 -1.00 -17.96 0.15
N ALA A 69 -1.78 -18.00 -0.93
CA ALA A 69 -1.25 -17.93 -2.29
C ALA A 69 -0.48 -16.62 -2.52
N THR A 70 -1.05 -15.51 -2.06
CA THR A 70 -0.43 -14.18 -2.15
C THR A 70 0.89 -14.11 -1.36
N MET A 71 0.90 -14.63 -0.13
CA MET A 71 2.10 -14.64 0.71
C MET A 71 3.22 -15.49 0.12
N ASN A 72 2.87 -16.60 -0.54
CA ASN A 72 3.83 -17.43 -1.26
C ASN A 72 4.50 -16.64 -2.39
N ILE A 73 3.72 -15.93 -3.19
CA ILE A 73 4.24 -15.07 -4.28
C ILE A 73 5.13 -13.95 -3.73
N ILE A 74 4.71 -13.27 -2.66
CA ILE A 74 5.49 -12.19 -2.02
C ILE A 74 6.84 -12.72 -1.54
N SER A 75 6.86 -13.90 -0.93
CA SER A 75 8.08 -14.52 -0.40
C SER A 75 9.00 -14.97 -1.53
N GLN A 76 8.46 -15.61 -2.57
CA GLN A 76 9.24 -16.09 -3.72
C GLN A 76 9.91 -14.95 -4.50
N ARG A 77 9.22 -13.82 -4.67
CA ARG A 77 9.72 -12.65 -5.41
C ARG A 77 10.50 -11.66 -4.55
N GLU A 78 10.55 -11.90 -3.23
CA GLU A 78 11.12 -10.98 -2.25
C GLU A 78 10.61 -9.52 -2.38
N VAL A 79 9.32 -9.36 -2.71
CA VAL A 79 8.70 -8.04 -3.03
C VAL A 79 8.90 -7.01 -1.91
N TYR A 80 9.01 -7.48 -0.68
CA TYR A 80 9.23 -6.65 0.50
C TYR A 80 10.52 -5.80 0.40
N LYS A 81 11.59 -6.30 -0.24
CA LYS A 81 12.84 -5.55 -0.44
C LYS A 81 12.64 -4.34 -1.35
N PHE A 82 11.87 -4.52 -2.42
CA PHE A 82 11.53 -3.43 -3.33
C PHE A 82 10.58 -2.43 -2.68
N ALA A 83 9.59 -2.91 -1.92
CA ALA A 83 8.63 -2.05 -1.22
C ALA A 83 9.32 -1.15 -0.17
N GLU A 84 10.25 -1.69 0.61
CA GLU A 84 11.03 -0.92 1.60
C GLU A 84 11.89 0.17 0.92
N LEU A 85 12.56 -0.17 -0.18
CA LEU A 85 13.33 0.79 -0.96
C LEU A 85 12.44 1.90 -1.53
N GLU A 86 11.32 1.54 -2.16
CA GLU A 86 10.37 2.49 -2.74
C GLU A 86 9.79 3.42 -1.68
N GLU A 87 9.43 2.87 -0.52
CA GLU A 87 8.95 3.67 0.61
C GLU A 87 10.02 4.66 1.09
N SER A 88 11.28 4.23 1.20
CA SER A 88 12.39 5.12 1.55
C SER A 88 12.56 6.25 0.53
N ILE A 89 12.50 5.94 -0.77
CA ILE A 89 12.59 6.93 -1.86
C ILE A 89 11.43 7.93 -1.78
N ILE A 90 10.20 7.45 -1.64
CA ILE A 90 8.99 8.26 -1.64
C ILE A 90 8.93 9.16 -0.39
N ASN A 91 9.24 8.59 0.79
CA ASN A 91 9.07 9.28 2.06
C ASN A 91 10.22 10.23 2.38
N SER A 92 11.46 9.79 2.19
CA SER A 92 12.62 10.59 2.57
C SER A 92 13.11 11.50 1.44
N GLN A 93 12.64 11.31 0.20
CA GLN A 93 13.17 12.00 -0.99
C GLN A 93 14.71 11.88 -1.11
N HIS A 94 15.28 10.87 -0.42
CA HIS A 94 16.69 10.54 -0.38
C HIS A 94 16.78 9.08 -0.79
N GLY A 95 16.90 8.85 -2.10
CA GLY A 95 17.09 7.52 -2.65
C GLY A 95 18.57 7.18 -2.72
N ASP A 96 19.01 6.23 -1.91
CA ASP A 96 20.38 5.72 -1.99
C ASP A 96 20.57 4.95 -3.31
N LYS A 97 21.26 5.58 -4.26
CA LYS A 97 21.60 4.99 -5.56
C LYS A 97 22.29 3.63 -5.40
N ALA A 98 23.10 3.44 -4.36
CA ALA A 98 23.81 2.19 -4.13
C ALA A 98 22.84 1.05 -3.85
N LYS A 99 21.84 1.26 -2.99
CA LYS A 99 20.79 0.26 -2.69
C LYS A 99 19.92 -0.07 -3.88
N VAL A 100 19.59 0.93 -4.69
CA VAL A 100 18.86 0.72 -5.96
C VAL A 100 19.68 -0.19 -6.87
N LEU A 101 20.97 0.14 -7.05
CA LEU A 101 21.86 -0.61 -7.92
C LEU A 101 22.06 -2.05 -7.43
N GLU A 102 22.18 -2.27 -6.12
CA GLU A 102 22.25 -3.62 -5.50
C GLU A 102 21.04 -4.48 -5.87
N LEU A 103 19.82 -3.95 -5.75
CA LEU A 103 18.59 -4.67 -6.09
C LEU A 103 18.45 -4.91 -7.61
N LEU A 104 18.88 -3.95 -8.44
CA LEU A 104 18.84 -4.12 -9.89
C LEU A 104 19.85 -5.16 -10.40
N GLN A 105 20.98 -5.32 -9.72
CA GLN A 105 22.01 -6.30 -10.09
C GLN A 105 21.67 -7.73 -9.67
N ASN A 106 20.74 -7.94 -8.73
CA ASN A 106 20.43 -9.27 -8.22
C ASN A 106 19.79 -10.16 -9.33
N PRO A 107 20.42 -11.27 -9.76
CA PRO A 107 19.90 -12.10 -10.84
C PRO A 107 18.64 -12.89 -10.45
N ASP A 108 18.39 -13.12 -9.17
CA ASP A 108 17.25 -13.90 -8.68
C ASP A 108 15.94 -13.11 -8.71
N MET A 109 16.02 -11.80 -8.92
CA MET A 109 14.86 -10.91 -8.96
C MET A 109 14.26 -10.80 -10.37
N LEU A 110 12.93 -10.80 -10.43
CA LEU A 110 12.20 -10.64 -11.69
C LEU A 110 12.48 -9.30 -12.36
N LEU A 111 12.61 -9.33 -13.69
CA LEU A 111 12.82 -8.13 -14.50
C LEU A 111 11.70 -7.09 -14.32
N GLU A 112 10.45 -7.54 -14.17
CA GLU A 112 9.30 -6.66 -13.93
C GLU A 112 9.47 -5.82 -12.66
N ASP A 113 9.87 -6.45 -11.55
CA ASP A 113 10.08 -5.77 -10.27
C ASP A 113 11.24 -4.78 -10.35
N LYS A 114 12.32 -5.15 -11.05
CA LYS A 114 13.45 -4.25 -11.33
C LYS A 114 13.03 -3.01 -12.11
N ILE A 115 12.27 -3.19 -13.19
CA ILE A 115 11.80 -2.08 -14.03
C ILE A 115 10.86 -1.17 -13.23
N ARG A 116 9.98 -1.74 -12.41
CA ARG A 116 9.08 -0.99 -11.53
C ARG A 116 9.85 -0.15 -10.51
N ALA A 117 10.79 -0.75 -9.79
CA ALA A 117 11.60 -0.05 -8.80
C ALA A 117 12.46 1.05 -9.43
N LEU A 118 13.05 0.78 -10.61
CA LEU A 118 13.79 1.77 -11.38
C LEU A 118 12.86 2.93 -11.81
N ALA A 119 11.65 2.64 -12.28
CA ALA A 119 10.69 3.67 -12.65
C ALA A 119 10.36 4.60 -11.48
N VAL A 120 10.13 4.04 -10.28
CA VAL A 120 9.87 4.82 -9.05
C VAL A 120 11.08 5.70 -8.73
N TYR A 121 12.29 5.15 -8.75
CA TYR A 121 13.51 5.91 -8.48
C TYR A 121 13.68 7.08 -9.47
N LEU A 122 13.55 6.82 -10.77
CA LEU A 122 13.69 7.84 -11.81
C LEU A 122 12.66 8.96 -11.68
N LEU A 123 11.38 8.62 -11.46
CA LEU A 123 10.29 9.59 -11.41
C LEU A 123 10.30 10.45 -10.13
N VAL A 124 10.78 9.91 -9.01
CA VAL A 124 10.79 10.63 -7.73
C VAL A 124 12.10 11.40 -7.54
N MET A 125 13.25 10.79 -7.83
CA MET A 125 14.55 11.42 -7.57
C MET A 125 15.01 12.34 -8.71
N ASN A 126 14.50 12.16 -9.93
CA ASN A 126 14.93 12.87 -11.13
C ASN A 126 16.47 12.98 -11.24
N PRO A 127 17.19 11.84 -11.26
CA PRO A 127 18.65 11.83 -11.21
C PRO A 127 19.27 12.38 -12.51
N SER A 128 20.58 12.63 -12.49
CA SER A 128 21.30 13.14 -13.67
C SER A 128 21.22 12.16 -14.84
N SER A 129 21.32 12.66 -16.09
CA SER A 129 21.27 11.81 -17.29
C SER A 129 22.31 10.68 -17.27
N GLN A 130 23.50 10.96 -16.72
CA GLN A 130 24.55 9.97 -16.56
C GLN A 130 24.14 8.83 -15.61
N ASP A 131 23.49 9.15 -14.49
CA ASP A 131 23.01 8.15 -13.53
C ASP A 131 21.88 7.31 -14.13
N VAL A 132 20.98 7.96 -14.90
CA VAL A 132 19.90 7.28 -15.63
C VAL A 132 20.48 6.24 -16.57
N ASP A 133 21.47 6.61 -17.39
CA ASP A 133 22.05 5.69 -18.37
C ASP A 133 22.81 4.54 -17.71
N GLN A 134 23.49 4.78 -16.59
CA GLN A 134 24.11 3.72 -15.79
C GLN A 134 23.09 2.70 -15.27
N LEU A 135 22.03 3.17 -14.61
CA LEU A 135 21.00 2.29 -14.02
C LEU A 135 20.24 1.51 -15.09
N VAL A 136 19.95 2.15 -16.23
CA VAL A 136 19.29 1.49 -17.35
C VAL A 136 20.19 0.44 -17.99
N GLY A 137 21.48 0.73 -18.14
CA GLY A 137 22.46 -0.24 -18.66
C GLY A 137 22.59 -1.49 -17.79
N VAL A 138 22.41 -1.38 -16.46
CA VAL A 138 22.37 -2.55 -15.57
C VAL A 138 21.14 -3.41 -15.84
N VAL A 139 19.96 -2.80 -15.98
CA VAL A 139 18.71 -3.55 -16.24
C VAL A 139 18.70 -4.16 -17.63
N GLU A 140 19.31 -3.49 -18.63
CA GLU A 140 19.42 -3.97 -20.01
C GLU A 140 20.09 -5.35 -20.10
N GLN A 141 21.05 -5.65 -19.22
CA GLN A 141 21.73 -6.94 -19.15
C GLN A 141 20.79 -8.11 -18.84
N PHE A 142 19.64 -7.85 -18.21
CA PHE A 142 18.65 -8.87 -17.83
C PHE A 142 17.49 -9.00 -18.82
N VAL A 143 17.43 -8.17 -19.86
CA VAL A 143 16.32 -8.18 -20.84
C VAL A 143 16.36 -9.48 -21.67
N GLY A 144 17.56 -9.96 -22.02
CA GLY A 144 17.71 -11.17 -22.82
C GLY A 144 17.00 -11.08 -24.19
N GLU A 145 16.72 -12.24 -24.80
CA GLU A 145 16.12 -12.29 -26.15
C GLU A 145 14.59 -12.37 -26.17
N LEU A 146 13.96 -12.61 -25.02
CA LEU A 146 12.52 -12.80 -24.93
C LEU A 146 11.77 -11.51 -25.30
N GLU A 147 10.79 -11.62 -26.21
CA GLU A 147 10.03 -10.46 -26.70
C GLU A 147 9.22 -9.76 -25.59
N GLU A 148 8.76 -10.50 -24.58
CA GLU A 148 8.07 -9.94 -23.41
C GLU A 148 8.99 -9.00 -22.63
N ASN A 149 10.23 -9.42 -22.39
CA ASN A 149 11.23 -8.60 -21.70
C ASN A 149 11.59 -7.35 -22.49
N LYS A 150 11.75 -7.48 -23.82
CA LYS A 150 11.99 -6.32 -24.70
C LYS A 150 10.82 -5.33 -24.64
N ARG A 151 9.58 -5.83 -24.58
CA ARG A 151 8.39 -4.98 -24.41
C ARG A 151 8.41 -4.27 -23.06
N LEU A 152 8.72 -4.96 -21.98
CA LEU A 152 8.85 -4.36 -20.65
C LEU A 152 9.93 -3.28 -20.64
N PHE A 153 11.08 -3.53 -21.24
CA PHE A 153 12.20 -2.58 -21.31
C PHE A 153 11.85 -1.30 -22.07
N LYS A 154 11.00 -1.35 -23.11
CA LYS A 154 10.50 -0.14 -23.82
C LYS A 154 9.79 0.84 -22.89
N THR A 155 9.25 0.38 -21.77
CA THR A 155 8.64 1.24 -20.74
C THR A 155 9.65 2.24 -20.18
N ILE A 156 10.90 1.83 -20.00
CA ILE A 156 11.98 2.72 -19.53
C ILE A 156 12.22 3.84 -20.54
N THR A 157 12.19 3.56 -21.85
CA THR A 157 12.34 4.59 -22.89
C THR A 157 11.25 5.65 -22.78
N TYR A 158 10.00 5.22 -22.52
CA TYR A 158 8.89 6.14 -22.29
C TYR A 158 9.09 6.96 -21.01
N ILE A 159 9.54 6.35 -19.93
CA ILE A 159 9.85 7.04 -18.66
C ILE A 159 10.96 8.08 -18.87
N LYS A 160 12.05 7.76 -19.59
CA LYS A 160 13.10 8.73 -19.94
C LYS A 160 12.53 9.94 -20.68
N ARG A 161 11.62 9.71 -21.63
CA ARG A 161 10.93 10.79 -22.34
C ARG A 161 10.06 11.62 -21.37
N MET A 162 9.33 10.98 -20.46
CA MET A 162 8.56 11.70 -19.44
C MET A 162 9.47 12.55 -18.55
N LEU A 163 10.61 12.03 -18.09
CA LEU A 163 11.58 12.80 -17.30
C LEU A 163 12.03 14.07 -18.02
N SER A 164 12.30 13.97 -19.33
CA SER A 164 12.69 15.13 -20.16
C SER A 164 11.60 16.20 -20.26
N LEU A 165 10.32 15.81 -20.14
CA LEU A 165 9.18 16.74 -20.13
C LEU A 165 8.96 17.33 -18.73
N THR A 166 9.19 16.54 -17.67
CA THR A 166 9.00 16.97 -16.28
C THR A 166 10.17 17.80 -15.74
N GLY A 167 11.34 17.74 -16.38
CA GLY A 167 12.47 18.63 -16.09
C GLY A 167 12.17 20.13 -16.27
N PHE A 168 11.00 20.49 -16.82
CA PHE A 168 10.52 21.85 -16.98
C PHE A 168 9.66 22.38 -15.81
N GLY A 169 9.42 21.62 -14.73
CA GLY A 169 8.56 22.13 -13.65
C GLY A 169 8.39 21.32 -12.36
N MET A 170 9.22 20.30 -12.08
CA MET A 170 9.06 19.46 -10.89
C MET A 170 10.15 19.69 -9.84
N ASN A 171 10.16 20.88 -9.23
CA ASN A 171 10.70 21.05 -7.89
C ASN A 171 9.54 20.80 -6.90
N PRO A 172 9.59 19.77 -6.04
CA PRO A 172 8.61 19.64 -4.97
C PRO A 172 8.82 20.77 -3.93
N PRO A 173 7.75 21.31 -3.31
CA PRO A 173 7.92 22.24 -2.20
C PRO A 173 8.67 21.54 -1.06
N SER A 174 9.76 22.16 -0.61
CA SER A 174 10.57 21.71 0.50
C SER A 174 9.74 21.67 1.78
N VAL A 175 9.59 20.50 2.39
CA VAL A 175 9.06 20.35 3.75
C VAL A 175 10.22 20.51 4.74
N SER A 176 10.15 21.50 5.61
CA SER A 176 11.06 21.66 6.75
C SER A 176 10.75 20.59 7.81
N SER A 177 11.68 19.68 8.08
CA SER A 177 11.61 18.75 9.20
C SER A 177 12.86 18.86 10.08
N ASP A 178 12.62 19.21 11.34
CA ASP A 178 13.56 19.33 12.45
C ASP A 178 14.17 17.96 12.82
N SER A 179 15.42 17.97 13.29
CA SER A 179 16.32 16.82 13.46
C SER A 179 16.28 16.22 14.87
N THR A 180 16.51 14.90 15.00
CA THR A 180 17.32 14.27 16.08
C THR A 180 17.55 12.76 15.81
N ASP A 181 18.83 12.36 15.82
CA ASP A 181 19.38 10.99 15.93
C ASP A 181 19.16 10.39 17.35
N PRO A 182 19.27 9.05 17.63
CA PRO A 182 20.56 8.30 17.57
C PRO A 182 20.57 6.72 17.45
N THR A 183 21.66 6.21 16.86
CA THR A 183 22.59 5.06 17.17
C THR A 183 22.17 3.64 17.69
N ASN A 184 22.66 2.61 16.96
CA ASN A 184 23.31 1.30 17.29
C ASN A 184 22.73 0.29 18.31
N VAL A 185 22.46 -0.96 17.87
CA VAL A 185 22.88 -2.26 18.51
C VAL A 185 22.93 -3.41 17.46
N ALA A 186 24.04 -4.16 17.42
CA ALA A 186 24.26 -5.37 16.63
C ALA A 186 24.01 -6.66 17.44
N THR A 187 23.48 -7.72 16.82
CA THR A 187 23.96 -9.14 16.87
C THR A 187 22.91 -10.10 16.30
N ALA A 188 23.36 -10.96 15.37
CA ALA A 188 22.61 -12.05 14.77
C ALA A 188 22.79 -13.37 15.54
N THR A 189 21.74 -14.20 15.63
CA THR A 189 21.70 -15.70 15.52
C THR A 189 20.33 -16.22 16.06
N LEU A 190 19.34 -16.51 15.20
CA LEU A 190 19.03 -17.79 14.51
C LEU A 190 18.05 -18.78 15.19
N TRP A 191 17.24 -18.40 16.20
CA TRP A 191 16.16 -19.27 16.73
C TRP A 191 14.81 -18.58 17.07
N SER A 192 14.36 -17.58 16.29
CA SER A 192 13.16 -16.78 16.65
C SER A 192 12.17 -16.45 15.52
N PHE A 193 11.86 -17.36 14.59
CA PHE A 193 10.93 -17.02 13.50
C PHE A 193 9.45 -16.96 13.93
N ALA A 194 9.00 -17.81 14.87
CA ALA A 194 7.64 -17.75 15.40
C ALA A 194 7.43 -16.57 16.37
N ASP A 195 8.43 -16.28 17.22
CA ASP A 195 8.41 -15.11 18.10
C ASP A 195 8.59 -13.79 17.34
N ARG A 196 9.21 -13.79 16.15
CA ARG A 196 9.29 -12.60 15.29
C ARG A 196 7.98 -12.27 14.60
N ALA A 197 7.10 -13.23 14.30
CA ALA A 197 5.78 -12.90 13.76
C ALA A 197 4.90 -12.20 14.82
N ALA A 198 4.98 -12.65 16.08
CA ALA A 198 4.21 -12.07 17.19
C ALA A 198 4.85 -10.80 17.78
N GLN A 199 6.19 -10.74 17.94
CA GLN A 199 6.88 -9.54 18.42
C GLN A 199 7.13 -8.49 17.32
N SER A 200 7.19 -8.84 16.03
CA SER A 200 7.15 -7.82 14.97
C SER A 200 5.81 -7.12 14.91
N LEU A 201 4.72 -7.74 15.38
CA LEU A 201 3.41 -7.13 15.49
C LEU A 201 3.29 -6.22 16.73
N MET A 202 3.89 -6.58 17.87
CA MET A 202 3.88 -5.74 19.08
C MET A 202 4.95 -4.65 19.12
N GLN A 203 6.16 -4.87 18.58
CA GLN A 203 7.14 -3.79 18.37
C GLN A 203 6.81 -2.98 17.11
N ALA A 204 6.05 -3.54 16.16
CA ALA A 204 5.31 -2.73 15.21
C ALA A 204 4.39 -1.76 15.95
N GLN A 205 3.60 -2.15 16.95
CA GLN A 205 2.72 -1.15 17.57
C GLN A 205 3.40 0.06 18.25
N LYS A 206 4.69 -0.02 18.62
CA LYS A 206 5.46 1.16 19.13
C LYS A 206 6.37 1.84 18.09
N HIS A 207 6.77 1.17 17.01
CA HIS A 207 7.51 1.79 15.89
C HIS A 207 6.71 1.91 14.58
N VAL A 208 5.42 1.52 14.53
CA VAL A 208 4.47 1.74 13.41
C VAL A 208 3.78 3.10 13.51
N LYS A 209 4.10 3.88 14.55
CA LYS A 209 4.00 5.34 14.45
C LYS A 209 5.17 5.99 13.70
N GLY A 210 6.24 5.25 13.41
CA GLY A 210 7.41 5.71 12.63
C GLY A 210 7.64 4.95 11.31
N LEU A 211 7.08 3.74 11.17
CA LEU A 211 7.03 2.96 9.92
C LEU A 211 5.73 3.18 9.12
N VAL A 212 4.80 3.95 9.69
CA VAL A 212 3.84 4.73 8.91
C VAL A 212 4.44 6.11 8.89
N GLY A 213 5.30 6.40 7.92
CA GLY A 213 5.59 7.80 7.57
C GLY A 213 4.24 8.44 7.29
N GLY A 214 3.75 9.24 8.25
CA GLY A 214 2.34 9.65 8.35
C GLY A 214 1.74 9.93 6.99
N GLU A 215 0.72 9.15 6.60
CA GLU A 215 0.10 9.07 5.27
C GLU A 215 0.40 10.31 4.40
N LYS A 216 1.55 10.31 3.72
CA LYS A 216 1.86 11.39 2.79
C LYS A 216 0.90 11.20 1.64
N LEU A 217 -0.23 11.91 1.69
CA LEU A 217 -1.28 11.90 0.68
C LEU A 217 -0.63 11.86 -0.71
N LEU A 218 -1.09 10.96 -1.58
CA LEU A 218 -0.63 10.91 -2.97
C LEU A 218 -0.86 12.28 -3.61
N ARG A 219 -0.06 12.64 -4.63
CA ARG A 219 -0.17 13.97 -5.28
C ARG A 219 -1.61 14.26 -5.73
N ALA A 220 -2.29 13.29 -6.34
CA ALA A 220 -3.69 13.42 -6.72
C ALA A 220 -4.60 13.73 -5.51
N THR A 221 -4.39 13.05 -4.38
CA THR A 221 -5.12 13.33 -3.16
C THR A 221 -4.81 14.70 -2.60
N ARG A 222 -3.56 15.19 -2.67
CA ARG A 222 -3.21 16.58 -2.30
C ARG A 222 -3.86 17.61 -3.22
N MET A 223 -3.92 17.34 -4.52
CA MET A 223 -4.59 18.22 -5.49
C MET A 223 -6.10 18.30 -5.17
N ILE A 224 -6.75 17.16 -4.95
CA ILE A 224 -8.16 17.10 -4.56
C ILE A 224 -8.35 17.81 -3.21
N ASP A 225 -7.45 17.59 -2.25
CA ASP A 225 -7.51 18.23 -0.94
C ASP A 225 -7.38 19.75 -1.05
N ALA A 226 -6.46 20.25 -1.88
CA ALA A 226 -6.26 21.66 -2.16
C ALA A 226 -7.46 22.30 -2.87
N VAL A 227 -8.15 21.56 -3.75
CA VAL A 227 -9.33 22.04 -4.48
C VAL A 227 -10.61 21.94 -3.66
N CYS A 228 -10.76 20.91 -2.83
CA CYS A 228 -12.01 20.61 -2.12
C CYS A 228 -12.09 21.19 -0.71
N LYS A 229 -10.96 21.47 -0.03
CA LYS A 229 -10.98 22.18 1.24
C LYS A 229 -11.28 23.65 1.00
N ASP A 230 -12.02 24.28 1.92
CA ASP A 230 -12.23 25.72 1.88
C ASP A 230 -10.85 26.42 1.93
N ALA A 231 -10.48 27.06 0.84
CA ALA A 231 -9.34 27.98 0.78
C ALA A 231 -9.73 29.30 1.46
N THR A 232 -10.12 29.25 2.73
CA THR A 232 -10.54 30.43 3.51
C THR A 232 -9.36 31.39 3.73
N SER A 233 -8.13 30.88 3.70
CA SER A 233 -6.92 31.70 3.81
C SER A 233 -6.50 32.22 2.42
N PRO A 234 -6.23 33.54 2.28
CA PRO A 234 -5.89 34.15 1.00
C PRO A 234 -4.59 33.59 0.39
N ASN A 235 -3.67 33.09 1.21
CA ASN A 235 -2.41 32.50 0.76
C ASN A 235 -2.62 31.16 0.05
N VAL A 236 -3.51 30.30 0.57
CA VAL A 236 -3.83 29.00 -0.04
C VAL A 236 -4.64 29.20 -1.31
N ALA A 237 -5.55 30.18 -1.33
CA ALA A 237 -6.32 30.53 -2.52
C ALA A 237 -5.43 31.01 -3.68
N ALA A 238 -4.41 31.84 -3.39
CA ALA A 238 -3.47 32.33 -4.39
C ALA A 238 -2.57 31.23 -4.97
N GLU A 239 -2.14 30.27 -4.15
CA GLU A 239 -1.36 29.10 -4.58
C GLU A 239 -2.17 28.21 -5.51
N VAL A 240 -3.41 27.89 -5.14
CA VAL A 240 -4.33 27.11 -5.97
C VAL A 240 -4.67 27.84 -7.28
N ASP A 241 -4.84 29.17 -7.24
CA ASP A 241 -5.11 29.97 -8.44
C ASP A 241 -3.92 30.05 -9.41
N ALA A 242 -2.70 29.94 -8.91
CA ALA A 242 -1.48 29.92 -9.72
C ALA A 242 -1.24 28.54 -10.36
N GLU A 243 -1.59 27.46 -9.67
CA GLU A 243 -1.36 26.09 -10.14
C GLU A 243 -2.52 25.50 -10.96
N PHE A 244 -3.77 25.88 -10.65
CA PHE A 244 -4.97 25.27 -11.24
C PHE A 244 -5.79 26.26 -12.07
N LEU A 245 -6.19 25.80 -13.24
CA LEU A 245 -7.09 26.53 -14.11
C LEU A 245 -8.54 26.41 -13.61
N TYR A 246 -9.23 27.54 -13.49
CA TYR A 246 -10.62 27.60 -13.03
C TYR A 246 -11.56 27.89 -14.19
N PHE A 247 -12.61 27.07 -14.32
CA PHE A 247 -13.66 27.22 -15.32
C PHE A 247 -15.03 27.17 -14.65
N ASP A 248 -15.91 28.12 -14.97
CA ASP A 248 -17.33 28.11 -14.60
C ASP A 248 -18.19 28.20 -15.87
N PRO A 249 -18.94 27.13 -16.23
CA PRO A 249 -19.77 27.13 -17.42
C PRO A 249 -20.98 28.08 -17.33
N LYS A 250 -21.28 28.66 -16.16
CA LYS A 250 -22.34 29.66 -15.99
C LYS A 250 -21.91 31.06 -16.41
N MET A 251 -20.61 31.29 -16.59
CA MET A 251 -20.07 32.59 -17.00
C MET A 251 -19.94 32.66 -18.52
N PRO A 252 -20.41 33.74 -19.17
CA PRO A 252 -20.46 33.85 -20.63
C PRO A 252 -19.07 34.00 -21.27
N ASP A 253 -18.12 34.62 -20.56
CA ASP A 253 -16.73 34.74 -20.98
C ASP A 253 -15.89 33.77 -20.16
N GLY A 254 -15.21 32.84 -20.83
CA GLY A 254 -14.40 31.80 -20.18
C GLY A 254 -13.20 32.29 -19.35
N GLN A 255 -13.02 33.61 -19.20
CA GLN A 255 -12.05 34.22 -18.30
C GLN A 255 -12.76 34.76 -17.06
N ILE A 256 -12.52 34.10 -15.93
CA ILE A 256 -13.11 34.48 -14.65
C ILE A 256 -12.03 35.19 -13.83
N PRO A 257 -12.23 36.47 -13.45
CA PRO A 257 -11.28 37.18 -12.60
C PRO A 257 -11.17 36.48 -11.24
N ALA A 258 -9.98 36.48 -10.65
CA ALA A 258 -9.68 35.76 -9.41
C ALA A 258 -10.65 36.11 -8.26
N SER A 259 -11.11 37.37 -8.19
CA SER A 259 -12.10 37.86 -7.24
C SER A 259 -13.51 37.29 -7.40
N SER A 260 -13.83 36.70 -8.55
CA SER A 260 -15.15 36.13 -8.86
C SER A 260 -15.16 34.60 -8.84
N ARG A 261 -14.04 33.95 -8.48
CA ARG A 261 -13.95 32.49 -8.39
C ARG A 261 -14.63 32.01 -7.12
N ILE A 262 -15.60 31.10 -7.25
CA ILE A 262 -16.30 30.51 -6.12
C ILE A 262 -15.46 29.35 -5.58
N ARG A 263 -15.02 29.48 -4.32
CA ARG A 263 -14.24 28.49 -3.56
C ARG A 263 -15.09 27.96 -2.40
N THR A 264 -16.27 27.43 -2.73
CA THR A 264 -17.14 26.75 -1.75
C THR A 264 -16.71 25.31 -1.61
N GLN A 265 -16.71 24.79 -0.39
CA GLN A 265 -16.60 23.35 -0.13
C GLN A 265 -17.51 22.56 -1.07
N PHE A 266 -16.92 21.62 -1.80
CA PHE A 266 -17.70 20.62 -2.53
C PHE A 266 -18.26 19.63 -1.51
N ASN A 267 -19.59 19.59 -1.37
CA ASN A 267 -20.23 18.59 -0.51
C ASN A 267 -19.93 17.18 -1.04
N ARG A 268 -19.43 16.32 -0.14
CA ARG A 268 -19.12 14.92 -0.40
C ARG A 268 -20.33 14.03 -0.14
#